data_AF-A0A2P6QGG2-F1
#
_entry.id   AF-A0A2P6QGG2-F1
#
_cell.length_a   1.000
_cell.length_b   1.000
_cell.length_c   1.000
_cell.angle_alpha   90.00
_cell.angle_beta   90.00
_cell.angle_gamma   90.00
#
_symmetry.space_group_name_H-M   'P 1'
#
loop_
_entity.id
_entity.type
_entity.pdbx_description
1 polymer ?
#
loop_
_entity_poly.entity_id
_entity_poly.type
_entity_poly.pdbx_seq_one_letter_code
_entity_poly.pdbx_strand_id
1 'polypeptide(L)'
;MSVPASRLIGHRKIYVYSDPGSPLLRTTPAGTYVLAKVKKENDEGTYLLLNGNGATSEGNIPFLDLFDINTGNKERMWKSDKEKYYEGVVALMSDEKEGDLPINTLKILTSRKN
;
A
#
# COMPACT_ATOMS: atom_id res chain seq x y z
N MET A 1 0.71 34.35 45.05
CA MET A 1 1.27 34.50 43.68
C MET A 1 1.09 33.17 42.97
N SER A 2 0.34 33.18 41.87
CA SER A 2 -0.09 31.97 41.15
C SER A 2 1.00 31.53 40.17
N VAL A 3 1.36 30.24 40.19
CA VAL A 3 2.25 29.60 39.23
C VAL A 3 1.48 29.37 37.92
N PRO A 4 1.97 29.76 36.73
CA PRO A 4 1.24 29.50 35.50
C PRO A 4 1.34 28.02 35.14
N ALA A 5 0.19 27.43 34.79
CA ALA A 5 0.11 26.07 34.27
C ALA A 5 0.78 25.99 32.88
N SER A 6 1.89 25.28 32.79
CA SER A 6 2.51 24.89 31.52
C SER A 6 1.60 23.92 30.77
N ARG A 7 0.90 24.42 29.76
CA ARG A 7 0.06 23.61 28.87
C ARG A 7 0.93 23.01 27.76
N LEU A 8 1.63 21.92 28.08
CA LEU A 8 2.23 21.03 27.08
C LEU A 8 1.12 20.16 26.47
N ILE A 9 0.43 20.69 25.44
CA ILE A 9 -0.39 19.85 24.57
C ILE A 9 0.55 19.21 23.53
N GLY A 10 1.09 18.06 23.88
CA GLY A 10 1.75 17.16 22.93
C GLY A 10 0.70 16.43 22.10
N HIS A 11 0.11 17.08 21.10
CA HIS A 11 -0.57 16.34 20.03
C HIS A 11 0.47 15.98 18.96
N ARG A 12 1.16 14.84 19.15
CA ARG A 12 1.90 14.19 18.06
C ARG A 12 0.90 13.66 17.02
N LYS A 13 0.42 14.53 16.14
CA LYS A 13 -0.40 14.19 14.96
C LYS A 13 0.50 14.04 13.72
N ILE A 14 1.49 13.14 13.77
CA ILE A 14 2.51 13.02 12.72
C ILE A 14 2.78 11.61 12.18
N TYR A 15 2.08 10.56 12.63
CA TYR A 15 2.43 9.19 12.20
C TYR A 15 1.50 8.54 11.16
N VAL A 16 0.29 9.04 10.93
CA VAL A 16 -0.65 8.38 10.00
C VAL A 16 -0.54 8.92 8.56
N TYR A 17 -0.13 10.17 8.39
CA TYR A 17 0.02 10.79 7.07
C TYR A 17 1.24 10.29 6.28
N SER A 18 2.15 9.56 6.93
CA SER A 18 3.38 9.01 6.34
C SER A 18 3.38 7.49 6.29
N ASP A 19 2.22 6.85 6.45
CA ASP A 19 2.09 5.39 6.36
C ASP A 19 2.58 4.92 4.98
N PRO A 20 3.67 4.12 4.93
CA PRO A 20 4.24 3.63 3.69
C PRO A 20 3.34 2.62 2.96
N GLY A 21 2.24 2.17 3.59
CA GLY A 21 1.42 1.05 3.18
C GLY A 21 1.93 -0.28 3.75
N SER A 22 1.11 -1.31 3.60
CA SER A 22 1.42 -2.70 3.91
C SER A 22 1.70 -3.48 2.63
N PRO A 23 2.65 -4.43 2.64
CA PRO A 23 2.89 -5.27 1.47
C PRO A 23 1.72 -6.20 1.19
N LEU A 24 1.38 -6.36 -0.08
CA LEU A 24 0.40 -7.36 -0.52
C LEU A 24 0.98 -8.77 -0.41
N LEU A 25 0.10 -9.70 -0.04
CA LEU A 25 0.37 -11.12 0.01
C LEU A 25 -0.29 -11.83 -1.16
N ARG A 26 0.28 -12.99 -1.52
CA ARG A 26 -0.34 -13.94 -2.45
C ARG A 26 -0.33 -15.34 -1.84
N THR A 27 -1.28 -16.17 -2.26
CA THR A 27 -1.37 -17.57 -1.84
C THR A 27 -0.50 -18.43 -2.77
N THR A 28 0.24 -19.40 -2.21
CA THR A 28 1.00 -20.39 -2.97
C THR A 28 0.12 -21.61 -3.32
N PRO A 29 0.54 -22.49 -4.26
CA PRO A 29 -0.15 -23.76 -4.51
C PRO A 29 -0.31 -24.64 -3.25
N ALA A 30 0.59 -24.50 -2.27
CA ALA A 30 0.51 -25.19 -0.99
C ALA A 30 -0.46 -24.53 0.02
N GLY A 31 -1.18 -23.49 -0.37
CA GLY A 31 -2.13 -22.77 0.48
C GLY A 31 -1.49 -21.82 1.50
N THR A 32 -0.18 -21.55 1.40
CA THR A 32 0.53 -20.62 2.30
C THR A 32 0.53 -19.20 1.75
N TYR A 33 0.66 -18.19 2.61
CA TYR A 33 0.78 -16.80 2.20
C TYR A 33 2.24 -16.36 2.12
N VAL A 34 2.62 -15.75 1.00
CA VAL A 34 3.95 -15.16 0.78
C VAL A 34 3.82 -13.74 0.28
N LEU A 35 4.89 -12.93 0.44
CA LEU A 35 4.93 -11.59 -0.15
C LEU A 35 4.75 -11.66 -1.67
N ALA A 36 3.91 -10.79 -2.22
CA ALA A 36 3.72 -10.67 -3.65
C ALA A 36 4.93 -9.96 -4.28
N LYS A 37 5.97 -10.73 -4.60
CA LYS A 37 7.12 -10.26 -5.38
C LYS A 37 6.73 -10.13 -6.85
N VAL A 38 7.10 -9.00 -7.44
CA VAL A 38 6.80 -8.62 -8.81
C VAL A 38 8.07 -8.21 -9.56
N LYS A 39 8.07 -8.48 -10.87
CA LYS A 39 9.14 -8.07 -11.80
C LYS A 39 8.58 -7.23 -12.94
N LYS A 40 9.33 -6.18 -13.31
CA LYS A 40 9.10 -5.44 -14.56
C LYS A 40 9.83 -6.18 -15.70
N GLU A 41 9.32 -6.07 -16.91
CA GLU A 41 10.01 -6.61 -18.08
C GLU A 41 11.31 -5.84 -18.33
N ASN A 42 12.39 -6.55 -18.65
CA ASN A 42 13.72 -5.99 -18.88
C ASN A 42 14.32 -5.22 -17.68
N ASP A 43 13.89 -5.56 -16.46
CA ASP A 43 14.40 -4.98 -15.21
C ASP A 43 14.92 -6.10 -14.29
N GLU A 44 16.11 -5.91 -13.70
CA GLU A 44 16.69 -6.85 -12.74
C GLU A 44 16.19 -6.62 -11.30
N GLY A 45 15.45 -5.53 -11.08
CA GLY A 45 14.85 -5.15 -9.82
C GLY A 45 13.85 -6.17 -9.29
N THR A 46 13.75 -6.23 -7.96
CA THR A 46 12.70 -6.99 -7.28
C THR A 46 11.76 -5.99 -6.64
N TYR A 47 10.48 -6.14 -6.92
CA TYR A 47 9.48 -5.19 -6.46
C TYR A 47 8.47 -5.85 -5.53
N LEU A 48 7.91 -5.05 -4.63
CA LEU A 48 6.73 -5.40 -3.84
C LEU A 48 5.60 -4.43 -4.18
N LEU A 49 4.36 -4.90 -4.06
CA LEU A 49 3.20 -4.02 -4.08
C LEU A 49 2.84 -3.64 -2.66
N LEU A 50 2.68 -2.35 -2.41
CA LEU A 50 2.26 -1.81 -1.13
C LEU A 50 0.88 -1.18 -1.28
N ASN A 51 -0.09 -1.57 -0.46
CA ASN A 51 -1.38 -0.87 -0.36
C ASN A 51 -1.50 -0.15 0.97
N GLY A 52 -2.17 0.99 0.99
CA GLY A 52 -2.41 1.72 2.22
C GLY A 52 -3.73 2.47 2.17
N ASN A 53 -4.24 2.85 3.34
CA ASN A 53 -5.45 3.66 3.45
C ASN A 53 -5.23 5.12 3.02
N GLY A 54 -3.96 5.56 2.95
CA GLY A 54 -3.57 6.92 2.58
C GLY A 54 -4.33 7.98 3.37
N ALA A 55 -4.28 7.89 4.71
CA ALA A 55 -4.96 8.85 5.57
C ALA A 55 -4.52 10.28 5.22
N THR A 56 -5.48 11.18 5.05
CA THR A 56 -5.26 12.62 4.86
C THR A 56 -6.16 13.41 5.81
N SER A 57 -5.93 14.71 5.95
CA SER A 57 -6.79 15.60 6.75
C SER A 57 -8.24 15.60 6.28
N GLU A 58 -8.46 15.25 5.02
CA GLU A 58 -9.78 15.28 4.39
C GLU A 58 -10.41 13.87 4.28
N GLY A 59 -9.76 12.84 4.83
CA GLY A 59 -10.21 11.45 4.75
C GLY A 59 -9.15 10.50 4.20
N ASN A 60 -9.46 9.22 4.14
CA ASN A 60 -8.57 8.19 3.60
C ASN A 60 -8.59 8.22 2.06
N ILE A 61 -7.42 8.24 1.43
CA ILE A 61 -7.22 8.12 -0.01
C ILE A 61 -6.40 6.85 -0.27
N PRO A 62 -7.05 5.68 -0.38
CA PRO A 62 -6.31 4.45 -0.56
C PRO A 62 -5.42 4.47 -1.81
N PHE A 63 -4.33 3.74 -1.76
CA PHE A 63 -3.34 3.72 -2.84
C PHE A 63 -2.73 2.34 -3.04
N LEU A 64 -2.06 2.19 -4.18
CA LEU A 64 -1.18 1.09 -4.52
C LEU A 64 0.14 1.67 -5.04
N ASP A 65 1.22 1.35 -4.35
CA ASP A 65 2.58 1.69 -4.75
C ASP A 65 3.33 0.43 -5.20
N LEU A 66 4.22 0.60 -6.16
CA LEU A 66 5.26 -0.36 -6.49
C LEU A 66 6.55 0.07 -5.79
N PHE A 67 7.08 -0.80 -4.95
CA PHE A 67 8.26 -0.54 -4.12
C PHE A 67 9.43 -1.37 -4.61
N ASP A 68 10.51 -0.71 -5.01
CA ASP A 68 11.78 -1.35 -5.35
C ASP A 68 12.55 -1.64 -4.06
N ILE A 69 12.74 -2.93 -3.75
CA ILE A 69 13.42 -3.31 -2.52
C ILE A 69 14.92 -3.03 -2.55
N ASN A 70 15.51 -2.90 -3.74
CA ASN A 70 16.94 -2.68 -3.89
C ASN A 70 17.29 -1.21 -3.66
N THR A 71 16.45 -0.30 -4.17
CA THR A 71 16.71 1.14 -4.11
C THR A 71 15.93 1.85 -3.00
N GLY A 72 14.87 1.23 -2.48
CA GLY A 72 13.94 1.87 -1.55
C GLY A 72 12.97 2.85 -2.21
N ASN A 73 13.00 2.97 -3.54
CA ASN A 73 12.15 3.89 -4.28
C ASN A 73 10.73 3.36 -4.42
N LYS A 74 9.77 4.29 -4.52
CA LYS A 74 8.35 3.99 -4.71
C LYS A 74 7.79 4.69 -5.94
N GLU A 75 6.95 3.96 -6.67
CA GLU A 75 6.18 4.46 -7.80
C GLU A 75 4.68 4.30 -7.50
N ARG A 76 3.90 5.37 -7.62
CA ARG A 76 2.45 5.34 -7.40
C ARG A 76 1.76 4.73 -8.61
N MET A 77 1.33 3.46 -8.49
CA MET A 77 0.64 2.75 -9.57
C MET A 77 -0.84 3.13 -9.66
N TRP A 78 -1.47 3.35 -8.50
CA TRP A 78 -2.88 3.71 -8.42
C TRP A 78 -3.21 4.47 -7.13
N LYS A 79 -4.19 5.35 -7.19
CA LYS A 79 -4.79 6.01 -6.02
C LYS A 79 -6.29 6.18 -6.22
N SER A 80 -7.05 6.08 -5.13
CA SER A 80 -8.49 6.32 -5.14
C SER A 80 -8.80 7.77 -5.50
N ASP A 81 -9.87 7.97 -6.28
CA ASP A 81 -10.46 9.28 -6.52
C ASP A 81 -11.49 9.59 -5.42
N LYS A 82 -11.08 10.45 -4.49
CA LYS A 82 -11.82 10.82 -3.28
C LYS A 82 -13.18 11.44 -3.58
N GLU A 83 -13.39 12.01 -4.76
CA GLU A 83 -14.65 12.69 -5.12
C GLU A 83 -15.76 11.72 -5.53
N LYS A 84 -15.42 10.47 -5.85
CA LYS A 84 -16.37 9.54 -6.47
C LYS A 84 -16.71 8.35 -5.57
N TYR A 85 -15.74 7.63 -5.00
CA TYR A 85 -16.01 6.42 -4.20
C TYR A 85 -14.85 6.05 -3.26
N TYR A 86 -15.15 5.35 -2.15
CA TYR A 86 -14.11 4.70 -1.33
C TYR A 86 -13.71 3.36 -1.98
N GLU A 87 -12.57 3.34 -2.67
CA GLU A 87 -12.02 2.13 -3.29
C GLU A 87 -10.80 1.64 -2.51
N GLY A 88 -10.84 0.40 -2.00
CA GLY A 88 -9.70 -0.24 -1.33
C GLY A 88 -9.12 -1.35 -2.17
N VAL A 89 -7.79 -1.48 -2.22
CA VAL A 89 -7.12 -2.65 -2.83
C VAL A 89 -7.14 -3.79 -1.81
N VAL A 90 -7.83 -4.89 -2.14
CA VAL A 90 -8.14 -5.95 -1.16
C VAL A 90 -7.19 -7.13 -1.27
N ALA A 91 -6.84 -7.55 -2.49
CA ALA A 91 -5.97 -8.68 -2.70
C ALA A 91 -5.43 -8.69 -4.13
N LEU A 92 -4.30 -9.36 -4.29
CA LEU A 92 -3.76 -9.74 -5.59
C LEU A 92 -4.35 -11.10 -5.97
N MET A 93 -5.04 -11.20 -7.12
CA MET A 93 -5.48 -12.49 -7.62
C MET A 93 -4.25 -13.24 -8.13
N SER A 94 -3.82 -14.27 -7.40
CA SER A 94 -2.77 -15.16 -7.89
C SER A 94 -3.38 -16.08 -8.94
N ASP A 95 -2.81 -16.09 -10.15
CA ASP A 95 -2.78 -17.33 -10.90
C ASP A 95 -1.83 -18.28 -10.16
N GLU A 96 -2.09 -19.59 -10.18
CA GLU A 96 -1.37 -20.59 -9.36
C GLU A 96 0.07 -20.83 -9.89
N LYS A 97 0.79 -19.76 -10.23
CA LYS A 97 2.13 -19.81 -10.80
C LYS A 97 3.18 -19.65 -9.72
N GLU A 98 4.17 -20.54 -9.75
CA GLU A 98 5.40 -20.40 -8.97
C GLU A 98 6.27 -19.25 -9.50
N GLY A 99 7.13 -18.69 -8.64
CA GLY A 99 8.05 -17.62 -9.02
C GLY A 99 7.45 -16.21 -8.98
N ASP A 100 8.25 -15.19 -9.32
CA ASP A 100 7.83 -13.78 -9.24
C ASP A 100 6.76 -13.44 -10.30
N LEU A 101 5.83 -12.54 -9.98
CA LEU A 101 4.75 -12.19 -10.90
C LEU A 101 5.20 -11.11 -11.89
N PRO A 102 4.99 -11.29 -13.21
CA PRO A 102 5.10 -10.19 -14.15
C PRO A 102 4.10 -9.09 -13.80
N ILE A 103 4.55 -7.84 -13.75
CA ILE A 103 3.69 -6.71 -13.37
C ILE A 103 2.49 -6.54 -14.33
N ASN A 104 2.67 -6.90 -15.60
CA ASN A 104 1.66 -6.78 -16.65
C ASN A 104 0.57 -7.86 -16.59
N THR A 105 0.77 -8.94 -15.82
CA THR A 105 -0.24 -10.00 -15.66
C THR A 105 -1.08 -9.83 -14.40
N LEU A 106 -0.79 -8.80 -13.59
CA LEU A 106 -1.45 -8.59 -12.31
C LEU A 106 -2.94 -8.27 -12.49
N LYS A 107 -3.77 -9.02 -11.75
CA LYS A 107 -5.19 -8.71 -11.58
C LYS A 107 -5.41 -8.23 -10.15
N ILE A 108 -5.83 -6.98 -10.01
CA ILE A 108 -6.04 -6.32 -8.73
C ILE A 108 -7.54 -6.23 -8.47
N LEU A 109 -7.98 -6.72 -7.31
CA LEU A 109 -9.36 -6.56 -6.86
C LEU A 109 -9.48 -5.28 -6.04
N THR A 110 -10.37 -4.40 -6.50
CA THR A 110 -10.78 -3.20 -5.75
C THR A 110 -12.17 -3.40 -5.15
N SER A 111 -12.32 -3.08 -3.86
CA SER A 111 -13.65 -3.02 -3.23
C SER A 111 -14.17 -1.59 -3.30
N ARG A 112 -15.35 -1.39 -3.87
CA ARG A 112 -16.06 -0.11 -3.84
C ARG A 112 -17.11 -0.14 -2.73
N LYS A 113 -17.09 0.84 -1.81
CA LYS A 113 -18.20 1.09 -0.88
C LYS A 113 -18.93 2.37 -1.31
N ASN A 114 -20.24 2.26 -1.52
CA ASN A 114 -21.18 3.37 -1.68
C ASN A 114 -21.61 3.90 -0.31
#